data_AF-A0A1I7WYJ5-F1
#
_entry.id   AF-A0A1I7WYJ5-F1
#
_cell.length_a   1.000
_cell.length_b   1.000
_cell.length_c   1.000
_cell.angle_alpha   90.00
_cell.angle_beta   90.00
_cell.angle_gamma   90.00
#
_symmetry.space_group_name_H-M   'P 1'
#
loop_
_entity.id
_entity.type
_entity.pdbx_description
1 polymer ?
#
loop_
_entity_poly.entity_id
_entity_poly.type
_entity_poly.pdbx_seq_one_letter_code
_entity_poly.pdbx_strand_id
1 'polypeptide(L)'
;MDVSKEINGDYECILNGKSLLKYRLTVEHEECVKPRSLAAYMSCQREWCKQADGYRVAMQEWRDTKKKNVGSYTIRLFHVS
;
A
#
# COMPACT_ATOMS: atom_id res chain seq x y z
N MET A 1 -16.15 -2.26 8.19
CA MET A 1 -15.11 -3.29 7.99
C MET A 1 -14.07 -3.06 9.04
N ASP A 2 -13.92 -3.99 9.97
CA ASP A 2 -12.92 -3.94 11.03
C ASP A 2 -11.64 -4.64 10.52
N VAL A 3 -10.50 -3.99 10.64
CA VAL A 3 -9.22 -4.44 10.06
C VAL A 3 -8.34 -4.89 11.22
N SER A 4 -8.42 -6.18 11.59
CA SER A 4 -7.70 -6.77 12.72
C SER A 4 -6.42 -7.51 12.28
N LYS A 5 -5.49 -7.78 13.21
CA LYS A 5 -4.26 -8.59 12.96
C LYS A 5 -4.57 -9.97 12.37
N GLU A 6 -5.78 -10.46 12.55
CA GLU A 6 -6.23 -11.79 12.13
C GLU A 6 -6.41 -11.90 10.61
N ILE A 7 -6.50 -10.77 9.91
CA ILE A 7 -6.58 -10.74 8.44
C ILE A 7 -5.19 -10.77 7.78
N ASN A 8 -4.12 -10.88 8.57
CA ASN A 8 -2.77 -10.96 8.02
C ASN A 8 -2.60 -12.26 7.24
N GLY A 9 -2.09 -12.16 6.02
CA GLY A 9 -1.97 -13.33 5.17
C GLY A 9 -1.55 -13.02 3.74
N ASP A 10 -1.30 -14.08 2.98
CA ASP A 10 -1.09 -14.01 1.55
C ASP A 10 -2.44 -14.07 0.83
N TYR A 11 -2.75 -13.02 0.09
CA TYR A 11 -3.94 -12.92 -0.74
C TYR A 11 -3.56 -13.15 -2.19
N GLU A 12 -4.37 -13.96 -2.88
CA GLU A 12 -4.19 -14.27 -4.29
C GLU A 12 -5.50 -14.04 -5.04
N CYS A 13 -5.42 -13.32 -6.16
CA CYS A 13 -6.51 -13.17 -7.10
C CYS A 13 -6.29 -14.14 -8.25
N ILE A 14 -7.21 -15.10 -8.42
CA ILE A 14 -7.18 -16.10 -9.49
C ILE A 14 -8.36 -15.87 -10.43
N LEU A 15 -8.08 -15.77 -11.73
CA LEU A 15 -9.11 -15.72 -12.77
C LEU A 15 -8.82 -16.81 -13.80
N ASN A 16 -9.81 -17.66 -14.08
CA ASN A 16 -9.71 -18.76 -15.04
C ASN A 16 -8.49 -19.68 -14.78
N GLY A 17 -8.20 -19.96 -13.51
CA GLY A 17 -7.08 -20.81 -13.11
C GLY A 17 -5.69 -20.15 -13.23
N LYS A 18 -5.61 -18.88 -13.63
CA LYS A 18 -4.36 -18.10 -13.66
C LYS A 18 -4.34 -17.10 -12.50
N SER A 19 -3.25 -17.12 -11.73
CA SER A 19 -2.97 -16.10 -10.72
C SER A 19 -2.66 -14.77 -11.40
N LEU A 20 -3.48 -13.75 -11.10
CA LEU A 20 -3.33 -12.40 -11.63
C LEU A 20 -2.50 -11.52 -10.71
N LEU A 21 -2.67 -11.69 -9.40
CA LEU A 21 -2.03 -10.86 -8.38
C LEU A 21 -1.89 -11.67 -7.09
N LYS A 22 -0.71 -11.62 -6.49
CA LYS A 22 -0.45 -12.12 -5.15
C LYS A 22 0.18 -11.03 -4.31
N TYR A 23 -0.36 -10.77 -3.13
CA TYR A 23 0.17 -9.79 -2.19
C TYR A 23 0.05 -10.29 -0.76
N ARG A 24 1.00 -9.88 0.08
CA ARG A 24 0.96 -10.16 1.51
C ARG A 24 0.41 -8.96 2.24
N LEU A 25 -0.68 -9.15 2.98
CA LEU A 25 -1.21 -8.14 3.87
C LEU A 25 -0.64 -8.37 5.27
N THR A 26 0.02 -7.35 5.80
CA THR A 26 0.49 -7.32 7.18
C THR A 26 -0.12 -6.09 7.86
N VAL A 27 -0.96 -6.33 8.85
CA VAL A 27 -1.57 -5.32 9.72
C VAL A 27 -0.84 -5.35 11.04
N GLU A 28 -0.05 -4.31 11.29
CA GLU A 28 0.74 -4.16 12.51
C GLU A 28 0.03 -3.21 13.48
N HIS A 29 -0.65 -3.76 14.49
CA HIS A 29 -1.42 -2.97 15.46
C HIS A 29 -0.56 -2.07 16.37
N GLU A 30 0.76 -2.26 16.42
CA GLU A 30 1.64 -1.42 17.24
C GLU A 30 1.71 0.03 16.72
N GLU A 31 1.52 0.23 15.42
CA GLU A 31 1.51 1.57 14.82
C GLU A 31 0.15 2.29 14.91
N CYS A 32 -0.91 1.56 15.29
CA CYS A 32 -2.27 2.10 15.39
C CYS A 32 -2.68 2.42 16.84
N VAL A 33 -1.73 2.64 17.74
CA VAL A 33 -2.03 3.13 19.09
C VAL A 33 -2.45 4.59 19.00
N LYS A 34 -3.65 4.91 19.48
CA LYS A 34 -4.16 6.29 19.56
C LYS A 34 -3.10 7.19 20.23
N PRO A 35 -2.62 8.26 19.56
CA PRO A 35 -1.60 9.12 20.13
C PRO A 35 -2.10 9.71 21.45
N ARG A 36 -1.30 9.55 22.51
CA ARG A 36 -1.64 10.00 23.87
C ARG A 36 -1.30 11.48 24.11
N SER A 37 -0.71 12.16 23.13
CA SER A 37 -0.37 13.57 23.20
C SER A 37 -0.51 14.26 21.83
N LEU A 38 -0.69 15.58 21.85
CA LEU A 38 -0.77 16.39 20.63
C LEU A 38 0.53 16.31 19.80
N ALA A 39 1.69 16.28 20.47
CA ALA A 39 2.98 16.15 19.80
C ALA A 39 3.12 14.82 19.05
N ALA A 40 2.69 13.72 19.69
CA ALA A 40 2.67 12.40 19.05
C ALA A 40 1.70 12.35 17.86
N TYR A 41 0.52 12.98 18.00
CA TYR A 41 -0.44 13.11 16.89
C TYR A 41 0.15 13.88 15.71
N MET A 42 0.73 15.07 15.94
CA MET A 42 1.34 15.87 14.88
C MET A 42 2.51 15.16 14.21
N SER A 43 3.26 14.33 14.94
CA SER A 43 4.33 13.51 14.37
C SER A 43 3.78 12.43 13.44
N CYS A 44 2.78 11.67 13.90
CA CYS A 44 2.09 10.67 13.08
C CYS A 44 1.46 11.31 11.84
N GLN A 45 0.78 12.45 12.00
CA GLN A 45 0.19 13.20 10.90
C GLN A 45 1.21 13.55 9.82
N ARG A 46 2.39 14.06 10.20
CA ARG A 46 3.44 14.40 9.22
C ARG A 46 3.95 13.18 8.45
N GLU A 47 4.14 12.06 9.14
CA GLU A 47 4.60 10.82 8.50
C GLU A 47 3.57 10.31 7.49
N TRP A 48 2.29 10.30 7.87
CA TRP A 48 1.20 9.93 6.97
C TRP A 48 1.09 10.87 5.76
N CYS A 49 1.25 12.18 5.96
CA CYS A 49 1.28 13.13 4.84
C CYS A 49 2.42 12.83 3.86
N LYS A 50 3.63 12.53 4.38
CA LYS A 50 4.78 12.17 3.55
C LYS A 50 4.56 10.89 2.75
N GLN A 51 4.00 9.86 3.39
CA GLN A 51 3.66 8.60 2.71
C GLN A 51 2.59 8.80 1.64
N ALA A 52 1.56 9.59 1.93
CA ALA A 52 0.49 9.92 0.99
C ALA A 52 1.02 10.68 -0.24
N ASP A 53 1.93 11.62 -0.04
CA ASP A 53 2.60 12.33 -1.14
C ASP A 53 3.43 11.37 -2.00
N GLY A 54 4.19 10.46 -1.37
CA GLY A 54 4.93 9.41 -2.07
C GLY A 54 4.03 8.50 -2.90
N TYR A 55 2.90 8.08 -2.33
CA TYR A 55 1.89 7.30 -3.05
C TYR A 55 1.31 8.06 -4.25
N ARG A 56 1.03 9.36 -4.08
CA ARG A 56 0.51 10.21 -5.16
C ARG A 56 1.48 10.32 -6.32
N VAL A 57 2.78 10.43 -6.04
CA VAL A 57 3.85 10.43 -7.05
C VAL A 57 3.92 9.08 -7.76
N ALA A 58 4.00 7.98 -7.01
CA ALA A 58 4.05 6.62 -7.59
C ALA A 58 2.83 6.32 -8.49
N MET A 59 1.64 6.77 -8.08
CA MET A 59 0.43 6.65 -8.88
C MET A 59 0.49 7.46 -10.18
N GLN A 60 1.07 8.66 -10.14
CA GLN A 60 1.26 9.48 -11.33
C GLN A 60 2.24 8.83 -12.30
N GLU A 61 3.36 8.30 -11.80
CA GLU A 61 4.34 7.56 -12.59
C GLU A 61 3.74 6.30 -13.23
N TRP A 62 2.93 5.55 -12.48
CA TRP A 62 2.17 4.42 -13.00
C TRP A 62 1.21 4.84 -14.12
N ARG A 63 0.46 5.93 -13.93
CA ARG A 63 -0.46 6.47 -14.95
C ARG A 63 0.28 6.88 -16.21
N ASP A 64 1.41 7.55 -16.07
CA ASP A 64 2.22 8.03 -17.21
C ASP A 64 2.89 6.86 -17.94
N THR A 65 3.34 5.84 -17.19
CA THR A 65 3.89 4.59 -17.76
C THR A 65 2.82 3.79 -18.49
N LYS A 66 1.60 3.74 -17.96
CA LYS A 66 0.43 3.11 -18.60
C LYS A 66 0.03 3.82 -19.89
N LYS A 67 0.05 5.16 -19.90
CA LYS A 67 -0.21 5.94 -21.13
C LYS A 67 0.85 5.70 -22.20
N LYS A 68 2.11 5.53 -21.81
CA LYS A 68 3.24 5.31 -22.73
C LYS A 68 3.35 3.85 -23.22
N ASN A 69 2.88 2.87 -22.44
CA ASN A 69 2.98 1.45 -22.78
C ASN A 69 1.60 0.79 -22.89
N VAL A 70 1.02 0.80 -24.09
CA VAL A 70 -0.25 0.12 -24.42
C VAL A 70 -0.04 -1.40 -24.64
N GLY A 71 0.97 -2.03 -24.03
CA GLY A 71 1.28 -3.42 -24.41
C GLY A 71 2.38 -4.18 -23.67
N SER A 72 2.57 -4.00 -22.36
CA SER A 72 3.13 -5.07 -21.50
C SER A 72 3.03 -4.68 -20.03
N TYR A 73 2.18 -5.37 -19.27
CA TYR A 73 1.94 -5.06 -17.86
C TYR A 73 2.90 -5.85 -16.97
N THR A 74 4.04 -5.26 -16.64
CA THR A 74 4.85 -5.71 -15.49
C THR A 74 4.71 -4.65 -14.41
N ILE A 75 3.77 -4.85 -13.48
CA ILE A 75 3.66 -4.03 -12.27
C ILE A 75 4.87 -4.36 -11.40
N ARG A 76 5.95 -3.58 -11.50
CA ARG A 76 7.00 -3.58 -10.49
C ARG A 76 6.50 -2.77 -9.30
N LEU A 77 5.85 -3.43 -8.34
CA LEU A 77 5.68 -2.86 -7.01
C LEU A 77 7.09 -2.78 -6.40
N PHE A 78 7.61 -1.56 -6.25
CA PHE A 78 8.86 -1.34 -5.54
C PHE A 78 8.70 -1.81 -4.10
N HIS A 79 9.47 -2.83 -3.73
CA HIS A 79 9.65 -3.26 -2.35
C HIS A 79 10.46 -2.18 -1.63
N VAL A 80 9.82 -1.46 -0.70
CA VAL A 80 10.53 -0.54 0.19
C VAL A 80 11.07 -1.40 1.33
N SER A 81 12.41 -1.56 1.35
CA SER A 81 13.18 -2.16 2.44
C SER A 81 13.37 -1.20 3.60
#